data_AF-A0A2M8PKX1-F1
#
_entry.id   AF-A0A2M8PKX1-F1
#
_cell.length_a   1.000
_cell.length_b   1.000
_cell.length_c   1.000
_cell.angle_alpha   90.00
_cell.angle_beta   90.00
_cell.angle_gamma   90.00
#
_symmetry.space_group_name_H-M   'P 1'
#
loop_
_entity.id
_entity.type
_entity.pdbx_description
1 polymer ?
#
loop_
_entity_poly.entity_id
_entity_poly.type
_entity_poly.pdbx_seq_one_letter_code
_entity_poly.pdbx_strand_id
1 'polypeptide(L)'
;MVQHGYPNSVATLGTACTLAHLKQLSRYAHQLYVVYDSDNAGHQALMRLTELCWHVSIELKVIDLPQGEDPASFLAHGGNLQSLIAQAKDIFLFFIDILGSDFATKPLSQKVSTSRSLLRTIQTIKDPLKQDILLQKAAKTLDIPFTSLKEELNKTHAP
;
A
#
# COMPACT_ATOMS: atom_id res chain seq x y z
N MET A 1 -3.19 7.66 -21.36
CA MET A 1 -3.63 6.30 -20.93
C MET A 1 -4.48 5.57 -21.99
N VAL A 2 -5.77 5.90 -22.18
CA VAL A 2 -6.66 5.15 -23.10
C VAL A 2 -6.14 5.08 -24.53
N GLN A 3 -5.67 6.22 -25.07
CA GLN A 3 -5.07 6.31 -26.41
C GLN A 3 -3.82 5.42 -26.59
N HIS A 4 -3.17 5.04 -25.50
CA HIS A 4 -1.97 4.20 -25.48
C HIS A 4 -2.28 2.75 -25.05
N GLY A 5 -3.55 2.30 -25.13
CA GLY A 5 -3.93 0.92 -24.88
C GLY A 5 -4.24 0.56 -23.43
N TYR A 6 -4.45 1.55 -22.55
CA TYR A 6 -4.84 1.33 -21.14
C TYR A 6 -6.29 1.78 -20.88
N PRO A 7 -7.31 1.03 -21.35
CA PRO A 7 -8.72 1.44 -21.28
C PRO A 7 -9.28 1.46 -19.85
N ASN A 8 -8.73 0.65 -18.95
CA ASN A 8 -9.17 0.53 -17.55
C ASN A 8 -8.53 1.60 -16.66
N SER A 9 -8.44 2.83 -17.15
CA SER A 9 -7.82 3.95 -16.44
C SER A 9 -8.88 4.90 -15.90
N VAL A 10 -8.79 5.22 -14.62
CA VAL A 10 -9.69 6.15 -13.93
C VAL A 10 -8.89 7.16 -13.12
N ALA A 11 -9.47 8.33 -12.88
CA ALA A 11 -8.88 9.38 -12.05
C ALA A 11 -9.95 10.02 -11.16
N THR A 12 -9.54 10.55 -10.02
CA THR A 12 -10.42 11.37 -9.19
C THR A 12 -10.57 12.77 -9.79
N LEU A 13 -11.76 13.35 -9.69
CA LEU A 13 -12.03 14.69 -10.22
C LEU A 13 -11.67 15.75 -9.16
N GLY A 14 -10.38 16.12 -9.08
CA GLY A 14 -9.91 17.20 -8.19
C GLY A 14 -10.06 16.93 -6.69
N THR A 15 -10.14 15.66 -6.29
CA THR A 15 -10.37 15.25 -4.90
C THR A 15 -9.47 14.08 -4.52
N ALA A 16 -9.20 13.93 -3.22
CA ALA A 16 -8.54 12.73 -2.71
C ALA A 16 -9.43 11.49 -2.92
N CYS A 17 -8.81 10.34 -3.15
CA CYS A 17 -9.54 9.08 -3.24
C CYS A 17 -10.22 8.77 -1.90
N THR A 18 -11.49 8.36 -1.95
CA THR A 18 -12.31 8.09 -0.76
C THR A 18 -12.69 6.61 -0.69
N LEU A 19 -13.09 6.17 0.51
CA LEU A 19 -13.63 4.81 0.68
C LEU A 19 -14.83 4.55 -0.23
N ALA A 20 -15.66 5.56 -0.50
CA ALA A 20 -16.82 5.42 -1.39
C ALA A 20 -16.40 5.13 -2.83
N HIS A 21 -15.36 5.82 -3.33
CA HIS A 21 -14.79 5.54 -4.66
C HIS A 21 -14.31 4.09 -4.75
N LEU A 22 -13.54 3.64 -3.75
CA LEU A 22 -13.00 2.29 -3.73
C LEU A 22 -14.07 1.21 -3.56
N LYS A 23 -15.13 1.46 -2.77
CA LYS A 23 -16.29 0.56 -2.66
C LYS A 23 -17.03 0.39 -3.99
N GLN A 24 -17.03 1.41 -4.83
CA GLN A 24 -17.61 1.31 -6.17
C GLN A 24 -16.68 0.52 -7.09
N LEU A 25 -15.37 0.81 -7.06
CA LEU A 25 -14.37 0.11 -7.86
C LEU A 25 -14.25 -1.37 -7.50
N SER A 26 -14.40 -1.74 -6.23
CA SER A 26 -14.28 -3.14 -5.77
C SER A 26 -15.32 -4.08 -6.37
N ARG A 27 -16.40 -3.53 -6.95
CA ARG A 27 -17.42 -4.29 -7.69
C ARG A 27 -16.95 -4.71 -9.09
N TYR A 28 -15.93 -4.05 -9.63
CA TYR A 28 -15.45 -4.23 -11.00
C TYR A 28 -14.01 -4.75 -11.05
N ALA A 29 -13.19 -4.45 -10.03
CA ALA A 29 -11.79 -4.83 -9.98
C ALA A 29 -11.37 -5.22 -8.56
N HIS A 30 -10.61 -6.31 -8.46
CA HIS A 30 -9.97 -6.74 -7.22
C HIS A 30 -8.54 -6.20 -7.08
N GLN A 31 -7.99 -5.64 -8.15
CA GLN A 31 -6.63 -5.14 -8.19
C GLN A 31 -6.58 -3.75 -8.81
N LEU A 32 -5.88 -2.82 -8.16
CA LEU A 32 -5.63 -1.46 -8.64
C LEU A 32 -4.13 -1.25 -8.79
N TYR A 33 -3.75 -0.59 -9.88
CA TYR A 33 -2.42 -0.06 -10.08
C TYR A 33 -2.48 1.45 -9.88
N VAL A 34 -1.70 1.97 -8.94
CA VAL A 34 -1.57 3.41 -8.75
C VAL A 34 -0.21 3.84 -9.28
N VAL A 35 -0.23 4.90 -10.07
CA VAL A 35 1.00 5.59 -10.48
C VAL A 35 1.21 6.75 -9.52
N TYR A 36 2.43 6.86 -9.03
CA TYR A 36 2.74 7.75 -7.92
C TYR A 36 3.91 8.66 -8.24
N ASP A 37 3.74 9.97 -7.98
CA ASP A 37 4.86 10.89 -7.96
C ASP A 37 5.66 10.65 -6.68
N SER A 38 6.96 10.41 -6.84
CA SER A 38 7.89 10.01 -5.78
C SER A 38 8.24 11.14 -4.78
N ASP A 39 7.29 12.03 -4.44
CA ASP A 39 7.50 13.13 -3.51
C ASP A 39 7.00 12.83 -2.07
N ASN A 40 7.46 13.61 -1.09
CA ASN A 40 7.12 13.40 0.33
C ASN A 40 5.62 13.60 0.63
N ALA A 41 4.95 14.54 -0.06
CA ALA A 41 3.51 14.75 0.03
C ALA A 41 2.75 13.52 -0.46
N GLY A 42 3.34 12.87 -1.45
CA GLY A 42 2.92 11.62 -1.96
C GLY A 42 2.84 10.55 -0.86
N HIS A 43 3.92 10.24 -0.16
CA HIS A 43 3.96 9.05 0.70
C HIS A 43 2.74 8.91 1.64
N GLN A 44 2.30 9.99 2.30
CA GLN A 44 1.12 9.96 3.18
C GLN A 44 -0.19 9.66 2.46
N ALA A 45 -0.41 10.22 1.26
CA ALA A 45 -1.61 9.95 0.49
C ALA A 45 -1.64 8.51 -0.03
N LEU A 46 -0.48 7.93 -0.36
CA LEU A 46 -0.36 6.51 -0.70
C LEU A 46 -0.70 5.63 0.51
N MET A 47 -0.22 5.97 1.71
CA MET A 47 -0.56 5.24 2.94
C MET A 47 -2.05 5.24 3.21
N ARG A 48 -2.68 6.41 3.10
CA ARG A 48 -4.13 6.54 3.26
C ARG A 48 -4.88 5.72 2.21
N LEU A 49 -4.47 5.78 0.94
CA LEU A 49 -5.08 5.00 -0.13
C LEU A 49 -4.99 3.50 0.15
N THR A 50 -3.83 3.05 0.63
CA THR A 50 -3.57 1.66 1.01
C THR A 50 -4.55 1.19 2.08
N GLU A 51 -4.69 1.95 3.16
CA GLU A 51 -5.63 1.66 4.24
C GLU A 51 -7.08 1.56 3.74
N LEU A 52 -7.48 2.48 2.87
CA LEU A 52 -8.82 2.48 2.30
C LEU A 52 -9.07 1.27 1.37
N CYS A 53 -8.08 0.85 0.59
CA CYS A 53 -8.17 -0.35 -0.27
C CYS A 53 -8.38 -1.63 0.55
N TRP A 54 -7.80 -1.73 1.75
CA TRP A 54 -7.98 -2.89 2.63
C TRP A 54 -9.40 -3.04 3.12
N HIS A 55 -10.03 -1.94 3.54
CA HIS A 55 -11.41 -1.94 3.97
C HIS A 55 -12.39 -2.45 2.90
N VAL A 56 -12.00 -2.45 1.63
CA VAL A 56 -12.81 -2.94 0.51
C VAL A 56 -12.22 -4.18 -0.19
N SER A 57 -11.17 -4.78 0.38
CA SER A 57 -10.51 -5.97 -0.15
C SER A 57 -10.00 -5.82 -1.60
N ILE A 58 -9.47 -4.64 -1.93
CA ILE A 58 -8.75 -4.40 -3.19
C ILE A 58 -7.25 -4.54 -2.95
N GLU A 59 -6.56 -5.28 -3.82
CA GLU A 59 -5.10 -5.35 -3.88
C GLU A 59 -4.56 -4.12 -4.60
N LEU A 60 -3.76 -3.31 -3.92
CA LEU A 60 -3.14 -2.13 -4.49
C LEU A 60 -1.68 -2.42 -4.83
N LYS A 61 -1.28 -2.11 -6.07
CA LYS A 61 0.11 -2.16 -6.54
C LYS A 61 0.59 -0.79 -6.94
N VAL A 62 1.85 -0.51 -6.65
CA VAL A 62 2.49 0.77 -6.96
C VAL A 62 3.35 0.62 -8.19
N ILE A 63 3.15 1.52 -9.15
CA ILE A 63 4.00 1.69 -10.31
C ILE A 63 4.93 2.88 -10.04
N ASP A 64 6.22 2.59 -9.95
CA ASP A 64 7.26 3.61 -9.87
C ASP A 64 7.58 4.10 -11.29
N LEU A 65 7.37 5.39 -11.55
CA LEU A 65 7.79 6.03 -12.80
C LEU A 65 9.21 6.59 -12.70
N PRO A 66 9.90 6.83 -13.83
CA PRO A 66 11.13 7.62 -13.85
C PRO A 66 10.92 9.00 -13.22
N GLN A 67 11.96 9.55 -12.62
CA GLN A 67 11.89 10.82 -11.90
C GLN A 67 11.41 11.96 -12.82
N GLY A 68 10.38 12.68 -12.38
CA GLY A 68 9.84 13.84 -13.10
C GLY A 68 8.87 13.48 -14.24
N GLU A 69 8.52 12.21 -14.39
CA GLU A 69 7.52 11.76 -15.37
C GLU A 69 6.17 11.50 -14.69
N ASP A 70 5.10 11.93 -15.35
CA ASP A 70 3.74 11.50 -15.06
C ASP A 70 3.28 10.42 -16.08
N PRO A 71 2.12 9.75 -15.90
CA PRO A 71 1.67 8.74 -16.85
C PRO A 71 1.48 9.26 -18.27
N ALA A 72 1.11 10.53 -18.44
CA ALA A 72 0.87 11.13 -19.74
C ALA A 72 2.18 11.46 -20.45
N SER A 73 3.13 12.12 -19.77
CA SER A 73 4.46 12.44 -20.30
C SER A 73 5.26 11.17 -20.60
N PHE A 74 5.23 10.19 -19.68
CA PHE A 74 5.94 8.92 -19.86
C PHE A 74 5.48 8.19 -21.13
N LEU A 75 4.16 8.11 -21.35
CA LEU A 75 3.59 7.50 -22.55
C LEU A 75 3.82 8.35 -23.82
N ALA A 76 3.81 9.68 -23.71
CA ALA A 76 4.10 10.58 -24.82
C ALA A 76 5.56 10.47 -25.30
N HIS A 77 6.50 10.22 -24.39
CA HIS A 77 7.91 9.96 -24.70
C HIS A 77 8.17 8.53 -25.24
N GLY A 78 7.13 7.74 -25.49
CA GLY A 78 7.24 6.37 -25.99
C GLY A 78 7.50 5.33 -24.89
N GLY A 79 7.33 5.70 -23.62
CA GLY A 79 7.39 4.79 -22.49
C GLY A 79 6.30 3.71 -22.56
N ASN A 80 6.58 2.55 -21.96
CA ASN A 80 5.65 1.43 -21.90
C ASN A 80 5.42 1.03 -20.44
N LEU A 81 4.18 1.18 -19.96
CA LEU A 81 3.82 0.83 -18.58
C LEU A 81 3.78 -0.69 -18.35
N GLN A 82 3.70 -1.53 -19.39
CA GLN A 82 3.59 -2.99 -19.24
C GLN A 82 4.74 -3.57 -18.39
N SER A 83 5.98 -3.12 -18.64
CA SER A 83 7.16 -3.57 -17.89
C SER A 83 7.17 -3.06 -16.45
N LEU A 84 6.67 -1.84 -16.22
CA LEU A 84 6.55 -1.26 -14.88
C LEU A 84 5.42 -1.90 -14.07
N ILE A 85 4.31 -2.24 -14.73
CA ILE A 85 3.18 -3.01 -14.18
C ILE A 85 3.65 -4.40 -13.71
N ALA A 86 4.51 -5.06 -14.49
CA ALA A 86 5.06 -6.36 -14.14
C ALA A 86 5.99 -6.29 -12.92
N GLN A 87 6.67 -5.15 -12.74
CA GLN A 87 7.55 -4.87 -11.59
C GLN A 87 6.82 -4.15 -10.45
N ALA A 88 5.52 -3.90 -10.59
CA ALA A 88 4.76 -3.13 -9.64
C ALA A 88 4.82 -3.79 -8.27
N LYS A 89 5.21 -3.01 -7.27
CA LYS A 89 5.43 -3.51 -5.92
C LYS A 89 4.10 -3.73 -5.24
N ASP A 90 4.02 -4.83 -4.50
CA ASP A 90 2.95 -5.02 -3.54
C ASP A 90 3.07 -3.94 -2.46
N ILE A 91 1.98 -3.18 -2.28
CA ILE A 91 1.99 -2.02 -1.40
C ILE A 91 2.22 -2.39 0.06
N PHE A 92 1.86 -3.60 0.49
CA PHE A 92 2.03 -4.01 1.88
C PHE A 92 3.50 -4.19 2.20
N LEU A 93 4.24 -4.85 1.30
CA LEU A 93 5.68 -5.02 1.46
C LEU A 93 6.37 -3.67 1.47
N PHE A 94 5.96 -2.77 0.56
CA PHE A 94 6.47 -1.41 0.50
C PHE A 94 6.15 -0.61 1.77
N PHE A 95 4.93 -0.72 2.29
CA PHE A 95 4.52 -0.05 3.52
C PHE A 95 5.34 -0.48 4.73
N ILE A 96 5.52 -1.79 4.89
CA ILE A 96 6.33 -2.34 5.98
C ILE A 96 7.77 -1.82 5.86
N ASP A 97 8.32 -1.78 4.64
CA ASP A 97 9.67 -1.28 4.39
C ASP A 97 9.80 0.22 4.71
N ILE A 98 8.80 1.04 4.36
CA ILE A 98 8.76 2.46 4.76
C ILE A 98 8.73 2.59 6.28
N LEU A 99 7.81 1.88 6.96
CA LEU A 99 7.70 1.96 8.42
C LEU A 99 8.97 1.52 9.13
N GLY A 100 9.72 0.58 8.53
CA GLY A 100 11.01 0.10 9.02
C GLY A 100 12.15 1.09 8.85
N SER A 101 12.12 1.92 7.81
CA SER A 101 13.25 2.76 7.40
C SER A 101 13.77 3.70 8.49
N ASP A 102 12.88 4.24 9.31
CA ASP A 102 13.19 5.10 10.46
C ASP A 102 12.87 4.44 11.80
N PHE A 103 12.50 3.15 11.80
CA PHE A 103 12.02 2.48 13.01
C PHE A 103 13.09 2.42 14.08
N ALA A 104 14.33 2.08 13.72
CA ALA A 104 15.43 1.91 14.67
C ALA A 104 15.70 3.16 15.50
N THR A 105 15.56 4.35 14.92
CA THR A 105 15.87 5.65 15.53
C THR A 105 14.69 6.25 16.30
N LYS A 106 13.48 5.69 16.17
CA LYS A 106 12.28 6.17 16.89
C LYS A 106 12.36 5.95 18.41
N PRO A 107 11.80 6.86 19.22
CA PRO A 107 11.56 6.64 20.65
C PRO A 107 10.69 5.41 20.91
N LEU A 108 10.84 4.79 22.09
CA LEU A 108 10.08 3.59 22.46
C LEU A 108 8.56 3.75 22.31
N SER A 109 8.00 4.88 22.74
CA SER A 109 6.56 5.16 22.61
C SER A 109 6.08 5.16 21.16
N GLN A 110 6.89 5.71 20.24
CA GLN A 110 6.58 5.75 18.81
C GLN A 110 6.79 4.40 18.14
N LYS A 111 7.78 3.61 18.56
CA LYS A 111 7.96 2.22 18.12
C LYS A 111 6.70 1.41 18.45
N VAL A 112 6.22 1.49 19.69
CA VAL A 112 5.01 0.79 20.14
C VAL A 112 3.77 1.23 19.36
N SER A 113 3.55 2.55 19.17
CA SER A 113 2.38 3.03 18.43
C SER A 113 2.42 2.65 16.95
N THR A 114 3.60 2.69 16.33
CA THR A 114 3.80 2.28 14.93
C THR A 114 3.50 0.79 14.74
N SER A 115 4.06 -0.07 15.59
CA SER A 115 3.80 -1.51 15.54
C SER A 115 2.31 -1.82 15.73
N ARG A 116 1.64 -1.17 16.69
CA ARG A 116 0.19 -1.35 16.90
C ARG A 116 -0.65 -0.89 15.72
N SER A 117 -0.29 0.22 15.09
CA SER A 117 -0.97 0.71 13.88
C SER A 117 -0.85 -0.31 12.75
N LEU A 118 0.35 -0.84 12.52
CA LEU A 118 0.59 -1.89 11.52
C LEU A 118 -0.19 -3.17 11.82
N LEU A 119 -0.26 -3.61 13.08
CA LEU A 119 -1.02 -4.80 13.48
C LEU A 119 -2.53 -4.63 13.26
N ARG A 120 -3.10 -3.47 13.60
CA ARG A 120 -4.52 -3.15 13.33
C ARG A 120 -4.83 -3.21 11.84
N THR A 121 -3.92 -2.73 11.03
CA THR A 121 -3.96 -2.83 9.57
C THR A 121 -3.98 -4.28 9.11
N ILE A 122 -3.03 -5.11 9.58
CA ILE A 122 -2.92 -6.53 9.20
C ILE A 122 -4.18 -7.29 9.62
N GLN A 123 -4.79 -6.95 10.76
CA GLN A 123 -6.05 -7.54 11.22
C GLN A 123 -7.24 -7.35 10.28
N THR A 124 -7.28 -6.26 9.51
CA THR A 124 -8.38 -6.03 8.56
C THR A 124 -8.37 -7.03 7.39
N ILE A 125 -7.26 -7.72 7.19
CA ILE A 125 -7.07 -8.70 6.12
C ILE A 125 -7.80 -9.98 6.50
N LYS A 126 -8.74 -10.43 5.66
CA LYS A 126 -9.56 -11.63 5.93
C LYS A 126 -8.82 -12.95 5.77
N ASP A 127 -7.75 -12.96 4.98
CA ASP A 127 -6.97 -14.16 4.65
C ASP A 127 -5.87 -14.40 5.70
N PRO A 128 -5.95 -15.49 6.50
CA PRO A 128 -4.97 -15.77 7.55
C PRO A 128 -3.55 -16.03 7.02
N LEU A 129 -3.42 -16.60 5.81
CA LEU A 129 -2.11 -16.85 5.21
C LEU A 129 -1.45 -15.52 4.83
N LYS A 130 -2.21 -14.59 4.26
CA LYS A 130 -1.72 -13.23 3.97
C LYS A 130 -1.32 -12.51 5.26
N GLN A 131 -2.11 -12.64 6.33
CA GLN A 131 -1.75 -12.07 7.63
C GLN A 131 -0.40 -12.60 8.11
N ASP A 132 -0.18 -13.92 8.10
CA ASP A 132 1.07 -14.54 8.57
C ASP A 132 2.27 -14.12 7.72
N ILE A 133 2.14 -14.06 6.39
CA ILE A 133 3.22 -13.60 5.48
C ILE A 133 3.62 -12.15 5.80
N LEU A 134 2.64 -11.26 5.99
CA LEU A 134 2.89 -9.86 6.29
C LEU A 134 3.46 -9.67 7.69
N LEU A 135 2.99 -10.44 8.66
CA LEU A 135 3.52 -10.44 10.02
C LEU A 135 4.98 -10.91 10.04
N GLN A 136 5.34 -11.92 9.24
CA GLN A 136 6.71 -12.38 9.09
C GLN A 136 7.62 -11.30 8.51
N LYS A 137 7.15 -10.58 7.49
CA LYS A 137 7.87 -9.43 6.91
C LYS A 137 8.02 -8.31 7.94
N ALA A 138 6.96 -7.96 8.66
CA ALA A 138 6.97 -6.94 9.71
C ALA A 138 7.96 -7.28 10.84
N ALA A 139 7.97 -8.52 11.31
CA ALA A 139 8.90 -8.99 12.33
C ALA A 139 10.36 -8.74 11.93
N LYS A 140 10.71 -9.10 10.70
CA LYS A 140 12.05 -8.90 10.15
C LYS A 140 12.40 -7.42 9.99
N THR A 141 11.48 -6.62 9.47
CA THR A 141 11.73 -5.21 9.17
C THR A 141 11.78 -4.32 10.42
N LEU A 142 10.98 -4.64 11.44
CA LEU A 142 10.94 -3.88 12.70
C LEU A 142 11.91 -4.42 13.76
N ASP A 143 12.58 -5.54 13.48
CA ASP A 143 13.44 -6.28 14.43
C ASP A 143 12.69 -6.62 15.74
N ILE A 144 11.46 -7.12 15.59
CA ILE A 144 10.61 -7.59 16.70
C ILE A 144 10.33 -9.06 16.49
N PRO A 145 10.42 -9.92 17.53
CA PRO A 145 10.10 -11.33 17.40
C PRO A 145 8.69 -11.55 16.84
N PHE A 146 8.58 -12.45 15.85
CA PHE A 146 7.31 -12.82 15.23
C PHE A 146 6.27 -13.27 16.27
N THR A 147 6.70 -14.04 17.28
CA THR A 147 5.85 -14.49 18.38
C THR A 147 5.24 -13.33 19.15
N SER A 148 6.03 -12.31 19.49
CA SER A 148 5.56 -11.10 20.18
C SER A 148 4.51 -10.35 19.34
N LEU A 149 4.75 -10.21 18.04
CA LEU A 149 3.79 -9.56 17.13
C LEU A 149 2.50 -10.38 16.98
N LYS A 150 2.61 -11.72 16.89
CA LYS A 150 1.47 -12.63 16.77
C LYS A 150 0.61 -12.65 18.03
N GLU A 151 1.23 -12.60 19.21
CA GLU A 151 0.51 -12.47 20.47
C GLU A 151 -0.24 -11.14 20.56
N GLU A 152 0.41 -10.02 20.21
CA GLU A 152 -0.25 -8.71 20.22
C GLU A 152 -1.40 -8.63 19.19
N LEU A 153 -1.22 -9.23 18.01
CA LEU A 153 -2.27 -9.37 16.98
C LEU A 153 -3.48 -10.14 17.52
N ASN A 154 -3.26 -11.21 18.28
CA ASN A 154 -4.35 -11.99 18.87
C ASN A 154 -5.04 -11.27 20.05
N LYS A 155 -4.30 -10.44 20.80
CA LYS A 155 -4.89 -9.62 21.89
C LYS A 155 -5.84 -8.56 21.37
N THR A 156 -5.57 -8.00 20.19
CA THR A 156 -6.45 -6.99 19.58
C THR A 156 -7.73 -7.60 18.99
N HIS A 157 -7.85 -8.93 19.01
CA HIS A 157 -9.06 -9.69 18.69
C HIS A 157 -10.05 -9.81 19.87
N ALA A 158 -9.65 -9.41 21.09
CA ALA A 158 -10.51 -9.46 22.27
C ALA A 158 -11.52 -8.29 22.25
N PRO A 159 -12.83 -8.56 22.46
CA PRO A 159 -13.90 -7.57 22.38
C PRO A 159 -13.80 -6.46 23.46
#